data_AF-A0A7S0L790-F1
#
_entry.id   AF-A0A7S0L790-F1
#
_cell.length_a   1.000
_cell.length_b   1.000
_cell.length_c   1.000
_cell.angle_alpha   90.00
_cell.angle_beta   90.00
_cell.angle_gamma   90.00
#
_symmetry.space_group_name_H-M   'P 1'
#
loop_
_entity.id
_entity.type
_entity.pdbx_description
1 polymer ?
#
loop_
_entity_poly.entity_id
_entity_poly.type
_entity_poly.pdbx_seq_one_letter_code
_entity_poly.pdbx_strand_id
1 'polypeptide(L)'
;MQQLGGQAVGKERVKASLFRVDPAASAARNGCVRKRMRRRVYHTDYYGQALHIDLNCKLFFGGRDSLCKLYTFGAIDGDSHFLLGLQPMLVKNAHVTYKAFLDALCVDNFMAHDTYVFDHGTEFVIVKDALRSQLGENVVKSTRSVHNQRIERAWGEFGMQVRDTIAAAVYSMLDDNVAKLDNDDDQLAMLYTIFMTTRAGCAWFTLVYNGHNVRGPGGGVPSTRRLLRSRPSTRAPQLMFDQSRSHGEGEEMTFQEEGFQVVEHRLLTMRAAGWDVPTGEEAWSSAQTQPLAPRMRLLYAHVADCMDH
;
A
#
# COMPACT_ATOMS: atom_id res chain seq x y z
N MET A 1 11.85 15.41 34.17
CA MET A 1 12.65 16.19 33.19
C MET A 1 14.01 15.51 33.08
N GLN A 2 14.24 14.74 32.02
CA GLN A 2 15.54 14.10 31.74
C GLN A 2 15.83 14.36 30.25
N GLN A 3 16.71 15.34 29.99
CA GLN A 3 17.19 15.68 28.65
C GLN A 3 18.44 14.85 28.35
N LEU A 4 18.36 13.98 27.35
CA LEU A 4 19.53 13.41 26.68
C LEU A 4 19.60 13.98 25.25
N GLY A 5 20.36 15.05 25.10
CA GLY A 5 21.17 15.32 23.91
C GLY A 5 20.49 15.73 22.60
N GLY A 6 19.61 16.74 22.62
CA GLY A 6 19.06 17.34 21.40
C GLY A 6 20.09 18.15 20.60
N GLN A 7 20.82 17.51 19.68
CA GLN A 7 21.56 18.21 18.62
C GLN A 7 21.10 17.76 17.23
N ALA A 8 20.37 18.64 16.55
CA ALA A 8 20.03 18.47 15.14
C ALA A 8 21.29 18.71 14.28
N VAL A 9 21.96 17.63 13.88
CA VAL A 9 23.13 17.73 12.98
C VAL A 9 22.63 17.89 11.54
N GLY A 10 23.00 19.01 10.92
CA GLY A 10 22.64 19.29 9.52
C GLY A 10 23.11 18.20 8.56
N LYS A 11 22.25 17.83 7.61
CA LYS A 11 22.47 16.76 6.63
C LYS A 11 23.82 16.86 5.90
N GLU A 12 24.25 18.08 5.55
CA GLU A 12 25.53 18.30 4.87
C GLU A 12 26.73 17.96 5.77
N ARG A 13 26.63 18.15 7.09
CA ARG A 13 27.67 17.75 8.04
C ARG A 13 27.77 16.23 8.14
N VAL A 14 26.64 15.53 8.22
CA VAL A 14 26.61 14.06 8.23
C VAL A 14 27.20 13.51 6.94
N LYS A 15 26.79 14.06 5.79
CA LYS A 15 27.28 13.65 4.46
C LYS A 15 28.79 13.91 4.31
N ALA A 16 29.27 15.07 4.75
CA ALA A 16 30.70 15.38 4.75
C ALA A 16 31.48 14.43 5.67
N SER A 17 30.92 14.08 6.83
CA SER A 17 31.54 13.12 7.73
C SER A 17 31.63 11.72 7.14
N LEU A 18 30.53 11.22 6.55
CA LEU A 18 30.50 9.93 5.85
C LEU A 18 31.48 9.89 4.67
N PHE A 19 31.62 11.00 3.93
CA PHE A 19 32.59 11.10 2.84
C PHE A 19 34.04 11.06 3.35
N ARG A 20 34.34 11.68 4.50
CA ARG A 20 35.68 11.64 5.11
C ARG A 20 36.03 10.26 5.66
N VAL A 21 35.08 9.60 6.31
CA VAL A 21 35.29 8.29 6.96
C VAL A 21 35.47 7.20 5.90
N ASP A 22 34.64 7.21 4.86
CA ASP A 22 34.74 6.23 3.78
C ASP A 22 34.38 6.86 2.42
N PRO A 23 35.39 7.44 1.75
CA PRO A 23 35.21 8.03 0.43
C PRO A 23 34.79 6.99 -0.61
N ALA A 24 35.28 5.75 -0.51
CA ALA A 24 35.02 4.69 -1.47
C ALA A 24 33.58 4.18 -1.38
N ALA A 25 33.07 3.92 -0.17
CA ALA A 25 31.66 3.55 0.03
C ALA A 25 30.71 4.71 -0.27
N SER A 26 31.09 5.96 0.05
CA SER A 26 30.32 7.15 -0.37
C SER A 26 30.25 7.28 -1.89
N ALA A 27 31.36 7.07 -2.59
CA ALA A 27 31.43 7.10 -4.05
C ALA A 27 30.66 5.94 -4.70
N ALA A 28 30.76 4.73 -4.15
CA ALA A 28 29.99 3.57 -4.58
C ALA A 28 28.48 3.77 -4.37
N ARG A 29 28.06 4.31 -3.22
CA ARG A 29 26.66 4.69 -2.93
C ARG A 29 26.15 5.71 -3.95
N ASN A 30 26.91 6.77 -4.21
CA ASN A 30 26.56 7.79 -5.21
C ASN A 30 26.54 7.20 -6.64
N GLY A 31 27.45 6.28 -6.96
CA GLY A 31 27.52 5.58 -8.24
C GLY A 31 26.32 4.66 -8.46
N CYS A 32 25.90 3.90 -7.44
CA CYS A 32 24.69 3.07 -7.46
C CYS A 32 23.43 3.91 -7.61
N VAL A 33 23.33 5.03 -6.88
CA VAL A 33 22.22 5.99 -7.00
C VAL A 33 22.17 6.59 -8.41
N ARG A 34 23.30 7.05 -8.96
CA ARG A 34 23.40 7.60 -10.32
C ARG A 34 23.11 6.57 -11.41
N LYS A 35 23.60 5.34 -11.29
CA LYS A 35 23.29 4.23 -12.22
C LYS A 35 21.81 3.85 -12.17
N ARG A 36 21.19 3.81 -10.99
CA ARG A 36 19.73 3.60 -10.86
C ARG A 36 18.91 4.75 -11.46
N MET A 37 19.37 6.00 -11.32
CA MET A 37 18.71 7.20 -11.87
C MET A 37 18.86 7.36 -13.40
N ARG A 38 19.77 6.62 -14.06
CA ARG A 38 20.01 6.71 -15.51
C ARG A 38 19.00 5.93 -16.38
N ARG A 39 17.96 5.33 -15.78
CA ARG A 39 16.91 4.58 -16.48
C ARG A 39 15.90 5.57 -17.08
N ARG A 40 15.55 5.39 -18.37
CA ARG A 40 14.62 6.18 -19.21
C ARG A 40 13.79 7.21 -18.44
N VAL A 41 13.91 8.48 -18.84
CA VAL A 41 13.14 9.60 -18.26
C VAL A 41 11.65 9.30 -18.41
N TYR A 42 11.05 8.74 -17.35
CA TYR A 42 9.62 8.60 -17.24
C TYR A 42 9.05 10.02 -17.08
N HIS A 43 8.22 10.44 -18.03
CA HIS A 43 7.63 11.78 -18.03
C HIS A 43 6.12 11.69 -18.05
N THR A 44 5.52 12.43 -17.14
CA THR A 44 4.10 12.71 -17.03
C THR A 44 3.97 14.19 -16.72
N ASP A 45 3.06 14.85 -17.40
CA ASP A 45 2.87 16.27 -17.56
C ASP A 45 1.87 16.85 -16.56
N TYR A 46 1.00 16.03 -15.95
CA TYR A 46 -0.01 16.48 -15.00
C TYR A 46 -0.57 15.32 -14.15
N TYR A 47 -1.21 15.70 -13.05
CA TYR A 47 -2.01 14.85 -12.19
C TYR A 47 -3.19 14.23 -12.93
N GLY A 48 -3.32 12.90 -12.88
CA GLY A 48 -4.38 12.21 -13.59
C GLY A 48 -3.96 11.68 -14.96
N GLN A 49 -2.71 11.89 -15.40
CA GLN A 49 -2.25 11.35 -16.69
C GLN A 49 -1.93 9.86 -16.60
N ALA A 50 -1.31 9.42 -15.51
CA ALA A 50 -0.93 8.02 -15.35
C ALA A 50 -1.04 7.59 -13.89
N LEU A 51 -1.89 6.60 -13.62
CA LEU A 51 -1.97 5.96 -12.31
C LEU A 51 -1.13 4.69 -12.32
N HIS A 52 -0.18 4.58 -11.40
CA HIS A 52 0.61 3.37 -11.21
C HIS A 52 -0.01 2.53 -10.10
N ILE A 53 -0.29 1.27 -10.42
CA ILE A 53 -0.94 0.33 -9.50
C ILE A 53 -0.04 -0.89 -9.35
N ASP A 54 0.15 -1.33 -8.12
CA ASP A 54 0.98 -2.49 -7.81
C ASP A 54 0.53 -3.18 -6.52
N LEU A 55 0.90 -4.46 -6.38
CA LEU A 55 0.70 -5.25 -5.17
C LEU A 55 2.05 -5.61 -4.55
N ASN A 56 2.30 -5.11 -3.34
CA ASN A 56 3.46 -5.47 -2.54
C ASN A 56 3.19 -6.72 -1.70
N CYS A 57 4.10 -7.70 -1.75
CA CYS A 57 3.99 -8.98 -1.05
C CYS A 57 5.21 -9.16 -0.13
N LYS A 58 5.20 -8.65 1.11
CA LYS A 58 6.43 -8.72 1.95
C LYS A 58 6.24 -8.98 3.45
N LEU A 59 5.01 -9.15 3.94
CA LEU A 59 4.78 -9.65 5.30
C LEU A 59 4.35 -11.11 5.21
N PHE A 60 5.34 -11.99 5.25
CA PHE A 60 5.18 -13.43 5.24
C PHE A 60 5.98 -14.00 6.40
N PHE A 61 5.28 -14.57 7.37
CA PHE A 61 5.89 -15.27 8.50
C PHE A 61 5.58 -16.76 8.37
N GLY A 62 6.59 -17.61 8.57
CA GLY A 62 6.46 -19.05 8.41
C GLY A 62 6.62 -19.57 6.97
N GLY A 63 6.24 -20.83 6.78
CA GLY A 63 6.40 -21.57 5.52
C GLY A 63 5.31 -21.32 4.48
N ARG A 64 5.31 -22.13 3.42
CA ARG A 64 4.34 -22.07 2.31
C ARG A 64 2.89 -22.15 2.80
N ASP A 65 2.62 -22.89 3.86
CA ASP A 65 1.27 -23.16 4.35
C ASP A 65 0.85 -22.24 5.49
N SER A 66 1.71 -21.29 5.90
CA SER A 66 1.35 -20.36 6.96
C SER A 66 0.20 -19.45 6.55
N LEU A 67 -0.68 -19.20 7.52
CA LEU A 67 -1.77 -18.23 7.41
C LEU A 67 -1.27 -16.79 7.52
N CYS A 68 -0.07 -16.56 8.07
CA CYS A 68 0.52 -15.25 8.32
C CYS A 68 1.08 -14.60 7.06
N LYS A 69 0.18 -14.32 6.12
CA LYS A 69 0.50 -13.70 4.84
C LYS A 69 -0.34 -12.47 4.62
N LEU A 70 0.35 -11.34 4.39
CA LEU A 70 -0.30 -10.08 4.11
C LEU A 70 0.28 -9.42 2.86
N TYR A 71 -0.63 -8.96 2.02
CA TYR A 71 -0.38 -8.22 0.80
C TYR A 71 -0.75 -6.75 1.02
N THR A 72 -0.18 -5.85 0.23
CA THR A 72 -0.54 -4.43 0.26
C THR A 72 -0.76 -3.93 -1.15
N PHE A 73 -1.98 -3.49 -1.44
CA PHE A 73 -2.30 -2.75 -2.65
C PHE A 73 -1.79 -1.33 -2.54
N GLY A 74 -1.30 -0.78 -3.64
CA GLY A 74 -0.98 0.63 -3.76
C GLY A 74 -1.37 1.22 -5.10
N ALA A 75 -1.81 2.48 -5.07
CA ALA A 75 -2.08 3.30 -6.24
C ALA A 75 -1.46 4.69 -6.08
N ILE A 76 -0.62 5.11 -7.02
CA ILE A 76 0.12 6.38 -6.97
C ILE A 76 0.09 7.10 -8.33
N ASP A 77 -0.16 8.40 -8.32
CA ASP A 77 -0.12 9.22 -9.53
C ASP A 77 1.33 9.44 -10.00
N GLY A 78 1.53 9.33 -11.32
CA GLY A 78 2.84 9.32 -11.96
C GLY A 78 3.56 10.67 -11.98
N ASP A 79 2.85 11.79 -11.88
CA ASP A 79 3.43 13.14 -11.94
C ASP A 79 3.56 13.79 -10.57
N SER A 80 2.46 13.85 -9.83
CA SER A 80 2.38 14.49 -8.53
C SER A 80 3.07 13.67 -7.45
N HIS A 81 3.27 12.37 -7.67
CA HIS A 81 3.61 11.39 -6.64
C HIS A 81 2.54 11.24 -5.55
N PHE A 82 1.32 11.73 -5.78
CA PHE A 82 0.24 11.63 -4.81
C PHE A 82 -0.22 10.17 -4.70
N LEU A 83 -0.18 9.65 -3.48
CA LEU A 83 -0.61 8.30 -3.16
C LEU A 83 -2.13 8.33 -2.97
N LEU A 84 -2.86 7.74 -3.91
CA LEU A 84 -4.32 7.65 -3.85
C LEU A 84 -4.75 6.70 -2.74
N GLY A 85 -4.00 5.62 -2.52
CA GLY A 85 -4.26 4.74 -1.40
C GLY A 85 -3.24 3.63 -1.24
N LEU A 86 -3.12 3.17 -0.01
CA LEU A 86 -2.51 1.91 0.37
C LEU A 86 -3.50 1.08 1.16
N GLN A 87 -3.67 -0.20 0.80
CA GLN A 87 -4.63 -1.06 1.48
C GLN A 87 -4.05 -2.44 1.75
N PRO A 88 -4.03 -2.92 3.01
CA PRO A 88 -3.65 -4.28 3.29
C PRO A 88 -4.72 -5.24 2.77
N MET A 89 -4.28 -6.41 2.31
CA MET A 89 -5.12 -7.45 1.72
C MET A 89 -4.69 -8.80 2.29
N LEU A 90 -5.66 -9.56 2.80
CA LEU A 90 -5.44 -10.91 3.34
C LEU A 90 -5.27 -11.95 2.22
N VAL A 91 -5.79 -11.67 1.03
CA VAL A 91 -5.75 -12.56 -0.12
C VAL A 91 -5.36 -11.78 -1.37
N LYS A 92 -4.47 -12.37 -2.18
CA LYS A 92 -4.05 -11.84 -3.46
C LYS A 92 -4.94 -12.43 -4.57
N ASN A 93 -6.12 -11.85 -4.78
CA ASN A 93 -7.03 -12.25 -5.86
C ASN A 93 -7.58 -11.04 -6.63
N ALA A 94 -8.18 -11.30 -7.80
CA ALA A 94 -8.64 -10.24 -8.68
C ALA A 94 -9.78 -9.39 -8.08
N HIS A 95 -10.69 -10.01 -7.34
CA HIS A 95 -11.85 -9.35 -6.76
C HIS A 95 -11.46 -8.34 -5.67
N VAL A 96 -10.65 -8.77 -4.69
CA VAL A 96 -10.19 -7.88 -3.61
C VAL A 96 -9.28 -6.78 -4.17
N THR A 97 -8.50 -7.09 -5.21
CA THR A 97 -7.67 -6.08 -5.90
C THR A 97 -8.55 -5.04 -6.60
N TYR A 98 -9.65 -5.46 -7.22
CA TYR A 98 -10.63 -4.55 -7.83
C TYR A 98 -11.30 -3.67 -6.79
N LYS A 99 -11.72 -4.22 -5.65
CA LYS A 99 -12.27 -3.40 -4.56
C LYS A 99 -11.27 -2.35 -4.07
N ALA A 100 -10.02 -2.75 -3.82
CA ALA A 100 -8.97 -1.82 -3.37
C ALA A 100 -8.69 -0.71 -4.40
N PHE A 101 -8.78 -1.05 -5.69
CA PHE A 101 -8.71 -0.08 -6.77
C PHE A 101 -9.86 0.93 -6.73
N LEU A 102 -11.10 0.49 -6.52
CA LEU A 102 -12.25 1.39 -6.37
C LEU A 102 -12.11 2.30 -5.15
N ASP A 103 -11.72 1.74 -4.00
CA ASP A 103 -11.48 2.48 -2.76
C ASP A 103 -10.43 3.60 -3.00
N ALA A 104 -9.37 3.33 -3.79
CA ALA A 104 -8.37 4.34 -4.14
C ALA A 104 -8.91 5.42 -5.09
N LEU A 105 -9.76 5.06 -6.07
CA LEU A 105 -10.39 6.03 -6.98
C LEU A 105 -11.40 6.95 -6.28
N CYS A 106 -12.02 6.50 -5.18
CA CYS A 106 -12.91 7.34 -4.37
C CYS A 106 -12.24 8.65 -3.92
N VAL A 107 -10.92 8.66 -3.71
CA VAL A 107 -10.15 9.83 -3.26
C VAL A 107 -10.22 11.01 -4.25
N ASP A 108 -10.49 10.71 -5.52
CA ASP A 108 -10.71 11.70 -6.57
C ASP A 108 -12.15 11.66 -7.11
N ASN A 109 -13.14 11.22 -6.33
CA ASN A 109 -14.53 11.09 -6.79
C ASN A 109 -14.63 10.28 -8.10
N PHE A 110 -13.86 9.20 -8.22
CA PHE A 110 -13.83 8.32 -9.39
C PHE A 110 -13.40 8.99 -10.71
N MET A 111 -12.62 10.06 -10.64
CA MET A 111 -11.98 10.63 -11.82
C MET A 111 -11.02 9.62 -12.47
N ALA A 112 -11.23 9.40 -13.76
CA ALA A 112 -10.40 8.52 -14.56
C ALA A 112 -9.02 9.13 -14.82
N HIS A 113 -8.01 8.26 -14.86
CA HIS A 113 -6.69 8.59 -15.35
C HIS A 113 -6.59 8.29 -16.85
N ASP A 114 -5.75 9.03 -17.58
CA ASP A 114 -5.58 8.79 -19.02
C ASP A 114 -4.86 7.48 -19.34
N THR A 115 -4.13 6.95 -18.36
CA THR A 115 -3.40 5.71 -18.46
C THR A 115 -3.34 5.06 -17.08
N TYR A 116 -3.50 3.74 -17.04
CA TYR A 116 -3.32 2.92 -15.86
C TYR A 116 -2.17 1.95 -16.11
N VAL A 117 -1.15 1.99 -15.26
CA VAL A 117 0.06 1.21 -15.36
C VAL A 117 0.01 0.08 -14.34
N PHE A 118 0.09 -1.15 -14.83
CA PHE A 118 0.06 -2.37 -14.01
C PHE A 118 1.25 -3.26 -14.33
N ASP A 119 1.50 -4.21 -13.44
CA ASP A 119 2.28 -5.39 -13.76
C ASP A 119 1.43 -6.44 -14.51
N HIS A 120 2.09 -7.44 -15.11
CA HIS A 120 1.43 -8.52 -15.86
C HIS A 120 0.66 -9.55 -14.99
N GLY A 121 0.52 -9.30 -13.68
CA GLY A 121 -0.15 -10.20 -12.75
C GLY A 121 -1.64 -10.43 -13.06
N THR A 122 -2.13 -11.64 -12.74
CA THR A 122 -3.53 -12.05 -12.89
C THR A 122 -4.44 -11.43 -11.84
N GLU A 123 -3.87 -10.95 -10.72
CA GLU A 123 -4.56 -10.16 -9.70
C GLU A 123 -5.22 -8.89 -10.25
N PHE A 124 -4.82 -8.40 -11.42
CA PHE A 124 -5.34 -7.17 -12.00
C PHE A 124 -6.34 -7.42 -13.13
N VAL A 125 -6.69 -8.68 -13.44
CA VAL A 125 -7.51 -9.01 -14.63
C VAL A 125 -8.85 -8.25 -14.63
N ILE A 126 -9.61 -8.30 -13.54
CA ILE A 126 -10.89 -7.59 -13.40
C ILE A 126 -10.70 -6.08 -13.56
N VAL A 127 -9.65 -5.50 -12.95
CA VAL A 127 -9.35 -4.07 -13.04
C VAL A 127 -9.08 -3.66 -14.49
N LYS A 128 -8.24 -4.45 -15.18
CA LYS A 128 -7.85 -4.18 -16.57
C LYS A 128 -9.05 -4.28 -17.50
N ASP A 129 -9.89 -5.27 -17.32
CA ASP A 129 -11.05 -5.49 -18.18
C ASP A 129 -12.13 -4.43 -17.96
N ALA A 130 -12.39 -4.04 -16.70
CA ALA A 130 -13.26 -2.90 -16.39
C ALA A 130 -12.76 -1.61 -17.06
N LEU A 131 -11.46 -1.29 -16.92
CA LEU A 131 -10.86 -0.11 -17.54
C LEU A 131 -10.95 -0.11 -19.07
N ARG A 132 -10.68 -1.24 -19.71
CA ARG A 132 -10.81 -1.37 -21.18
C ARG A 132 -12.25 -1.20 -21.64
N SER A 133 -13.20 -1.81 -20.93
CA SER A 133 -14.62 -1.73 -21.28
C SER A 133 -15.17 -0.30 -21.17
N GLN A 134 -14.74 0.47 -20.18
CA GLN A 134 -15.28 1.80 -19.90
C GLN A 134 -14.51 2.93 -20.60
N LEU A 135 -13.19 2.81 -20.73
CA LEU A 135 -12.32 3.89 -21.20
C LEU A 135 -11.57 3.55 -22.50
N GLY A 136 -11.68 2.31 -22.97
CA GLY A 136 -11.09 1.83 -24.22
C GLY A 136 -9.75 1.11 -24.05
N GLU A 137 -9.36 0.33 -25.05
CA GLU A 137 -8.23 -0.62 -24.96
C GLU A 137 -6.88 0.04 -24.64
N ASN A 138 -6.69 1.29 -25.07
CA ASN A 138 -5.42 2.00 -24.97
C ASN A 138 -5.11 2.57 -23.58
N VAL A 139 -6.05 2.52 -22.62
CA VAL A 139 -5.82 3.10 -21.29
C VAL A 139 -4.96 2.20 -20.40
N VAL A 140 -4.92 0.88 -20.65
CA VAL A 140 -4.15 -0.07 -19.83
C VAL A 140 -2.75 -0.27 -20.42
N LYS A 141 -1.72 0.02 -19.61
CA LYS A 141 -0.32 -0.33 -19.94
C LYS A 141 0.19 -1.37 -18.96
N SER A 142 0.33 -2.60 -19.45
CA SER A 142 1.05 -3.63 -18.69
C SER A 142 2.55 -3.46 -18.90
N THR A 143 3.30 -3.31 -17.81
CA THR A 143 4.75 -3.17 -17.81
C THR A 143 5.40 -4.25 -16.95
N ARG A 144 6.72 -4.41 -17.05
CA ARG A 144 7.45 -5.23 -16.07
C ARG A 144 7.57 -4.45 -14.77
N SER A 145 7.50 -5.13 -13.63
CA SER A 145 7.66 -4.57 -12.27
C SER A 145 8.80 -3.54 -12.13
N VAL A 146 9.95 -3.84 -12.75
CA VAL A 146 11.14 -2.95 -12.79
C VAL A 146 10.94 -1.61 -13.50
N HIS A 147 9.79 -1.40 -14.15
CA HIS A 147 9.39 -0.19 -14.85
C HIS A 147 8.32 0.61 -14.10
N ASN A 148 7.70 0.06 -13.04
CA ASN A 148 6.77 0.78 -12.16
C ASN A 148 7.52 1.61 -11.08
N GLN A 149 8.44 2.46 -11.54
CA GLN A 149 9.40 3.12 -10.66
C GLN A 149 8.78 4.15 -9.70
N ARG A 150 7.56 4.62 -10.00
CA ARG A 150 6.88 5.62 -9.17
C ARG A 150 6.41 5.00 -7.87
N ILE A 151 5.77 3.83 -7.94
CA ILE A 151 5.31 3.15 -6.73
C ILE A 151 6.44 2.44 -5.98
N GLU A 152 7.47 1.95 -6.69
CA GLU A 152 8.64 1.31 -6.09
C GLU A 152 9.37 2.22 -5.07
N ARG A 153 9.35 3.53 -5.31
CA ARG A 153 9.88 4.48 -4.33
C ARG A 153 9.03 4.51 -3.06
N ALA A 154 7.72 4.66 -3.22
CA ALA A 154 6.80 4.66 -2.09
C ALA A 154 6.91 3.33 -1.32
N TRP A 155 7.10 2.21 -2.01
CA TRP A 155 7.37 0.90 -1.39
C TRP A 155 8.67 0.83 -0.60
N GLY A 156 9.71 1.55 -1.02
CA GLY A 156 10.94 1.68 -0.24
C GLY A 156 10.68 2.36 1.10
N GLU A 157 9.98 3.49 1.09
CA GLU A 157 9.69 4.29 2.28
C GLU A 157 8.65 3.62 3.19
N PHE A 158 7.56 3.07 2.62
CA PHE A 158 6.57 2.25 3.32
C PHE A 158 7.21 1.01 3.95
N GLY A 159 8.16 0.41 3.22
CA GLY A 159 8.96 -0.69 3.72
C GLY A 159 9.64 -0.35 5.03
N MET A 160 10.39 0.74 5.06
CA MET A 160 11.16 1.14 6.25
C MET A 160 10.26 1.60 7.41
N GLN A 161 9.15 2.29 7.14
CA GLN A 161 8.36 2.94 8.20
C GLN A 161 7.25 2.06 8.78
N VAL A 162 6.67 1.17 7.97
CA VAL A 162 5.51 0.37 8.37
C VAL A 162 5.87 -1.10 8.38
N ARG A 163 6.30 -1.63 7.23
CA ARG A 163 6.52 -3.07 7.07
C ARG A 163 7.61 -3.58 7.99
N ASP A 164 8.79 -2.96 7.97
CA ASP A 164 9.97 -3.45 8.69
C ASP A 164 9.77 -3.31 10.21
N THR A 165 9.05 -2.27 10.65
CA THR A 165 8.61 -2.10 12.05
C THR A 165 7.68 -3.23 12.50
N ILE A 166 6.65 -3.53 11.70
CA ILE A 166 5.73 -4.64 11.99
C ILE A 166 6.47 -5.98 11.97
N ALA A 167 7.37 -6.18 11.02
CA ALA A 167 8.16 -7.40 10.95
C ALA A 167 9.06 -7.58 12.17
N ALA A 168 9.72 -6.51 12.63
CA ALA A 168 10.53 -6.54 13.86
C ALA A 168 9.69 -6.90 15.08
N ALA A 169 8.50 -6.30 15.24
CA ALA A 169 7.59 -6.62 16.33
C ALA A 169 7.16 -8.09 16.29
N VAL A 170 6.79 -8.61 15.12
CA VAL A 170 6.42 -10.02 14.97
C VAL A 170 7.58 -10.95 15.28
N TYR A 171 8.79 -10.67 14.80
CA TYR A 171 9.95 -11.50 15.13
C TYR A 171 10.26 -11.48 16.63
N SER A 172 10.12 -10.33 17.31
CA SER A 172 10.24 -10.26 18.77
C SER A 172 9.23 -11.16 19.48
N MET A 173 7.96 -11.14 19.04
CA MET A 173 6.91 -12.00 19.62
C MET A 173 7.21 -13.49 19.45
N LEU A 174 7.82 -13.87 18.33
CA LEU A 174 8.23 -15.25 18.07
C LEU A 174 9.43 -15.65 18.93
N ASP A 175 10.42 -14.77 19.05
CA ASP A 175 11.62 -15.00 19.86
C ASP A 175 11.27 -15.11 21.37
N ASP A 176 10.35 -14.28 21.85
CA ASP A 176 9.86 -14.28 23.23
C ASP A 176 8.84 -15.39 23.52
N ASN A 177 8.52 -16.25 22.54
CA ASN A 177 7.49 -17.31 22.62
C ASN A 177 6.09 -16.79 22.99
N VAL A 178 5.80 -15.53 22.70
CA VAL A 178 4.46 -14.92 22.88
C VAL A 178 3.47 -15.49 21.85
N ALA A 179 3.95 -15.86 20.66
CA ALA A 179 3.17 -16.54 19.63
C ALA A 179 3.99 -17.65 18.96
N LYS A 180 3.34 -18.69 18.47
CA LYS A 180 3.99 -19.82 17.78
C LYS A 180 3.42 -20.04 16.38
N LEU A 181 4.31 -20.23 15.41
CA LEU A 181 3.94 -20.46 14.00
C LEU A 181 3.41 -21.87 13.71
N ASP A 182 3.51 -22.80 14.66
CA ASP A 182 2.95 -24.16 14.58
C ASP A 182 1.55 -24.27 15.21
N ASN A 183 1.05 -23.18 15.79
CA ASN A 183 -0.27 -23.09 16.41
C ASN A 183 -1.19 -22.21 15.54
N ASP A 184 -2.30 -22.76 15.07
CA ASP A 184 -3.20 -22.05 14.16
C ASP A 184 -3.89 -20.85 14.83
N ASP A 185 -4.25 -20.95 16.11
CA ASP A 185 -4.85 -19.83 16.86
C ASP A 185 -3.88 -18.66 17.01
N ASP A 186 -2.59 -18.94 17.25
CA ASP A 186 -1.52 -17.93 17.27
C ASP A 186 -1.33 -17.29 15.90
N GLN A 187 -1.21 -18.10 14.85
CA GLN A 187 -1.07 -17.59 13.49
C GLN A 187 -2.26 -16.69 13.10
N LEU A 188 -3.46 -17.07 13.53
CA LEU A 188 -4.68 -16.32 13.26
C LEU A 188 -4.73 -14.99 14.03
N ALA A 189 -4.42 -15.02 15.33
CA ALA A 189 -4.35 -13.84 16.17
C ALA A 189 -3.24 -12.88 15.72
N MET A 190 -2.09 -13.42 15.31
CA MET A 190 -1.00 -12.66 14.68
C MET A 190 -1.46 -12.03 13.38
N LEU A 191 -2.05 -12.79 12.46
CA LEU A 191 -2.51 -12.28 11.16
C LEU A 191 -3.49 -11.12 11.35
N TYR A 192 -4.44 -11.24 12.28
CA TYR A 192 -5.39 -10.17 12.58
C TYR A 192 -4.67 -8.93 13.12
N THR A 193 -3.74 -9.10 14.07
CA THR A 193 -2.96 -8.00 14.67
C THR A 193 -2.13 -7.30 13.59
N ILE A 194 -1.39 -8.06 12.78
CA ILE A 194 -0.60 -7.56 11.65
C ILE A 194 -1.50 -6.81 10.66
N PHE A 195 -2.68 -7.35 10.32
CA PHE A 195 -3.61 -6.72 9.40
C PHE A 195 -4.11 -5.36 9.92
N MET A 196 -4.55 -5.30 11.18
CA MET A 196 -5.07 -4.07 11.78
C MET A 196 -3.98 -3.01 11.92
N THR A 197 -2.80 -3.40 12.39
CA THR A 197 -1.65 -2.50 12.52
C THR A 197 -1.16 -2.03 11.16
N THR A 198 -1.09 -2.91 10.16
CA THR A 198 -0.73 -2.52 8.78
C THR A 198 -1.78 -1.59 8.19
N ARG A 199 -3.07 -1.79 8.47
CA ARG A 199 -4.14 -0.88 8.01
C ARG A 199 -3.97 0.52 8.57
N ALA A 200 -3.71 0.64 9.87
CA ALA A 200 -3.43 1.93 10.50
C ALA A 200 -2.15 2.56 9.93
N GLY A 201 -1.08 1.76 9.79
CA GLY A 201 0.18 2.17 9.20
C GLY A 201 0.03 2.65 7.75
N CYS A 202 -0.78 1.98 6.93
CA CYS A 202 -1.09 2.40 5.56
C CYS A 202 -1.80 3.77 5.53
N ALA A 203 -2.80 3.98 6.40
CA ALA A 203 -3.52 5.24 6.47
C ALA A 203 -2.60 6.40 6.89
N TRP A 204 -1.81 6.18 7.94
CA TRP A 204 -0.89 7.19 8.45
C TRP A 204 0.25 7.44 7.46
N PHE A 205 0.86 6.39 6.91
CA PHE A 205 1.87 6.55 5.87
C PHE A 205 1.34 7.33 4.67
N THR A 206 0.12 7.05 4.19
CA THR A 206 -0.48 7.79 3.07
C THR A 206 -0.60 9.28 3.38
N LEU A 207 -1.06 9.62 4.59
CA LEU A 207 -1.18 11.01 5.04
C LEU A 207 0.19 11.71 5.16
N VAL A 208 1.19 11.12 5.83
CA VAL A 208 2.55 11.69 5.93
C VAL A 208 3.19 11.78 4.56
N TYR A 209 3.10 10.70 3.77
CA TYR A 209 3.73 10.62 2.47
C TYR A 209 3.22 11.73 1.55
N ASN A 210 1.90 11.97 1.54
CA ASN A 210 1.31 13.04 0.75
C ASN A 210 1.60 14.46 1.28
N GLY A 211 1.97 14.59 2.55
CA GLY A 211 2.33 15.86 3.19
C GLY A 211 3.83 16.21 3.17
N HIS A 212 4.71 15.24 2.91
CA HIS A 212 6.16 15.47 2.95
C HIS A 212 6.77 15.73 1.57
N ASN A 213 7.96 16.34 1.55
CA ASN A 213 8.66 16.64 0.30
C ASN A 213 9.41 15.42 -0.27
N VAL A 214 8.91 14.88 -1.39
CA VAL A 214 9.55 13.79 -2.15
C VAL A 214 10.72 14.36 -2.96
N ARG A 215 11.96 13.98 -2.63
CA ARG A 215 13.17 14.53 -3.27
C ARG A 215 13.44 13.96 -4.67
N GLY A 216 13.90 14.76 -5.63
CA GLY A 216 14.41 14.28 -6.92
C GLY A 216 13.79 15.00 -8.12
N PRO A 217 14.07 14.55 -9.36
CA PRO A 217 13.44 15.11 -10.55
C PRO A 217 11.92 14.93 -10.50
N GLY A 218 11.16 16.02 -10.67
CA GLY A 218 9.71 16.01 -10.48
C GLY A 218 9.26 15.87 -9.02
N GLY A 219 10.17 16.07 -8.06
CA GLY A 219 9.87 16.05 -6.63
C GLY A 219 9.04 17.23 -6.14
N GLY A 220 8.73 17.25 -4.85
CA GLY A 220 7.88 18.23 -4.18
C GLY A 220 6.95 17.56 -3.17
N VAL A 221 6.08 18.34 -2.54
CA VAL A 221 5.03 17.83 -1.65
C VAL A 221 3.89 17.28 -2.51
N PRO A 222 3.55 15.97 -2.44
CA PRO A 222 2.60 15.37 -3.36
C PRO A 222 1.21 16.02 -3.36
N SER A 223 0.68 16.36 -2.18
CA SER A 223 -0.60 17.08 -2.07
C SER A 223 -0.56 18.44 -2.76
N THR A 224 0.50 19.23 -2.57
CA THR A 224 0.70 20.50 -3.27
C THR A 224 0.83 20.30 -4.78
N ARG A 225 1.57 19.26 -5.21
CA ARG A 225 1.74 18.94 -6.63
C ARG A 225 0.42 18.53 -7.28
N ARG A 226 -0.41 17.72 -6.61
CA ARG A 226 -1.76 17.35 -7.08
C ARG A 226 -2.60 18.58 -7.41
N LEU A 227 -2.53 19.63 -6.58
CA LEU A 227 -3.24 20.89 -6.81
C LEU A 227 -2.64 21.74 -7.94
N LEU A 228 -1.31 21.86 -8.00
CA LEU A 228 -0.63 22.75 -8.96
C LEU A 228 -0.48 22.14 -10.36
N ARG A 229 -0.48 20.82 -10.47
CA ARG A 229 -0.26 20.08 -11.72
C ARG A 229 -1.57 19.56 -12.28
N SER A 230 -2.62 20.38 -12.24
CA SER A 230 -3.95 19.99 -12.67
C SER A 230 -3.98 19.59 -14.16
N ARG A 231 -4.88 18.66 -14.47
CA ARG A 231 -5.19 18.22 -15.84
C ARG A 231 -5.48 19.44 -16.76
N PRO A 232 -4.89 19.49 -17.98
CA PRO A 232 -5.15 20.57 -18.94
C PRO A 232 -6.62 20.59 -19.38
N SER A 233 -7.16 21.79 -19.65
CA SER A 233 -8.53 21.95 -20.15
C SER A 233 -8.80 21.26 -21.49
N THR A 234 -7.75 21.04 -22.29
CA THR A 234 -7.81 20.30 -23.57
C THR A 234 -8.04 18.80 -23.40
N ARG A 235 -7.94 18.26 -22.19
CA ARG A 235 -8.33 16.90 -21.84
C ARG A 235 -9.38 16.94 -20.74
N ALA A 236 -10.65 16.93 -21.13
CA ALA A 236 -11.74 16.94 -20.17
C ALA A 236 -11.61 15.77 -19.17
N PRO A 237 -11.88 16.00 -17.87
CA PRO A 237 -11.93 14.92 -16.90
C PRO A 237 -13.04 13.94 -17.28
N GLN A 238 -12.71 12.65 -17.26
CA GLN A 238 -13.68 11.57 -17.48
C GLN A 238 -13.94 10.90 -16.13
N LEU A 239 -15.18 10.48 -15.89
CA LEU A 239 -15.51 9.62 -14.75
C LEU A 239 -15.39 8.17 -15.20
N MET A 240 -14.93 7.29 -14.32
CA MET A 240 -14.85 5.85 -14.62
C MET A 240 -16.24 5.26 -14.93
N PHE A 241 -17.28 5.77 -14.25
CA PHE A 241 -18.66 5.26 -14.33
C PHE A 241 -19.63 6.23 -15.03
N ASP A 242 -19.20 6.83 -16.14
CA ASP A 242 -20.08 7.69 -16.93
C ASP A 242 -21.12 6.85 -17.69
N GLN A 243 -22.35 6.85 -17.19
CA GLN A 243 -23.47 6.09 -17.75
C GLN A 243 -23.84 6.53 -19.17
N SER A 244 -23.43 7.72 -19.63
CA SER A 244 -23.77 8.19 -20.98
C SER A 244 -22.98 7.50 -22.10
N ARG A 245 -22.03 6.60 -21.76
CA ARG A 245 -21.13 5.93 -22.71
C ARG A 245 -21.30 4.42 -22.81
N SER A 246 -22.39 3.84 -22.28
CA SER A 246 -22.70 2.43 -22.50
C SER A 246 -22.96 2.17 -23.99
N HIS A 247 -21.92 1.83 -24.74
CA HIS A 247 -22.01 1.31 -26.10
C HIS A 247 -22.13 -0.22 -26.02
N GLY A 248 -23.33 -0.72 -26.24
CA GLY A 248 -23.59 -2.15 -26.39
C GLY A 248 -24.60 -2.68 -25.38
N GLU A 249 -25.50 -3.51 -25.89
CA GLU A 249 -26.59 -4.17 -25.18
C GLU A 249 -26.12 -4.80 -23.87
N GLY A 250 -26.91 -4.58 -22.80
CA GLY A 250 -26.59 -5.07 -21.47
C GLY A 250 -26.57 -6.59 -21.41
N GLU A 251 -25.37 -7.15 -21.38
CA GLU A 251 -25.13 -8.31 -20.53
C GLU A 251 -24.93 -7.77 -19.12
N GLU A 252 -25.92 -8.00 -18.25
CA GLU A 252 -25.71 -7.93 -16.81
C GLU A 252 -24.51 -8.83 -16.48
N MET A 253 -23.39 -8.21 -16.16
CA MET A 253 -22.26 -8.92 -15.57
C MET A 253 -22.71 -9.35 -14.18
N THR A 254 -23.35 -10.51 -14.11
CA THR A 254 -23.69 -11.20 -12.87
C THR A 254 -22.37 -11.61 -12.23
N PHE A 255 -21.81 -10.71 -11.42
CA PHE A 255 -20.71 -11.04 -10.52
C PHE A 255 -21.24 -12.06 -9.52
N GLN A 256 -21.00 -13.35 -9.78
CA GLN A 256 -21.23 -14.39 -8.80
C GLN A 256 -20.41 -14.07 -7.54
N GLU A 257 -21.09 -13.95 -6.40
CA GLU A 257 -20.59 -13.58 -5.07
C GLU A 257 -19.53 -14.55 -4.49
N GLU A 258 -19.03 -15.51 -5.27
CA GLU A 258 -18.12 -16.56 -4.80
C GLU A 258 -16.75 -16.02 -4.32
N GLY A 259 -16.35 -14.82 -4.77
CA GLY A 259 -15.11 -14.16 -4.33
C GLY A 259 -15.17 -13.54 -2.93
N PHE A 260 -16.38 -13.31 -2.40
CA PHE A 260 -16.59 -12.81 -1.04
C PHE A 260 -16.21 -13.87 0.00
N GLN A 261 -16.33 -15.14 -0.40
CA GLN A 261 -16.18 -16.26 0.50
C GLN A 261 -14.78 -16.48 1.04
N VAL A 262 -13.65 -15.92 0.54
CA VAL A 262 -12.34 -16.28 1.14
C VAL A 262 -11.97 -15.44 2.36
N VAL A 263 -12.28 -14.14 2.33
CA VAL A 263 -12.14 -13.27 3.51
C VAL A 263 -13.25 -13.60 4.50
N GLU A 264 -14.47 -13.78 4.01
CA GLU A 264 -15.60 -14.18 4.83
C GLU A 264 -15.42 -15.60 5.36
N HIS A 265 -14.96 -16.59 4.60
CA HIS A 265 -14.63 -17.94 5.12
C HIS A 265 -13.51 -17.88 6.15
N ARG A 266 -12.46 -17.06 5.97
CA ARG A 266 -11.43 -16.93 7.01
C ARG A 266 -11.98 -16.29 8.29
N LEU A 267 -12.76 -15.22 8.19
CA LEU A 267 -13.43 -14.56 9.32
C LEU A 267 -14.56 -15.44 9.93
N LEU A 268 -15.24 -16.25 9.12
CA LEU A 268 -16.26 -17.23 9.51
C LEU A 268 -15.61 -18.45 10.14
N THR A 269 -14.41 -18.87 9.72
CA THR A 269 -13.60 -19.89 10.40
C THR A 269 -13.22 -19.39 11.79
N MET A 270 -12.85 -18.11 11.91
CA MET A 270 -12.62 -17.46 13.21
C MET A 270 -13.88 -17.47 14.07
N ARG A 271 -15.05 -17.07 13.52
CA ARG A 271 -16.33 -17.11 14.25
C ARG A 271 -16.76 -18.53 14.62
N ALA A 272 -16.57 -19.52 13.74
CA ALA A 272 -16.87 -20.93 13.99
C ALA A 272 -15.98 -21.54 15.08
N ALA A 273 -14.77 -21.00 15.25
CA ALA A 273 -13.88 -21.32 16.37
C ALA A 273 -14.18 -20.51 17.65
N GLY A 274 -15.24 -19.69 17.68
CA GLY A 274 -15.69 -18.91 18.84
C GLY A 274 -15.10 -17.50 18.95
N TRP A 275 -14.50 -16.96 17.89
CA TRP A 275 -13.84 -15.65 17.91
C TRP A 275 -14.75 -14.54 17.41
N ASP A 276 -14.87 -13.45 18.17
CA ASP A 276 -15.71 -12.29 17.81
C ASP A 276 -14.91 -11.34 16.89
N VAL A 277 -15.18 -11.41 15.58
CA VAL A 277 -14.44 -10.63 14.57
C VAL A 277 -15.37 -9.61 13.88
N PRO A 278 -15.06 -8.30 13.91
CA PRO A 278 -15.86 -7.26 13.26
C PRO A 278 -15.72 -7.26 11.73
N THR A 279 -16.81 -6.98 11.01
CA THR A 279 -16.86 -6.83 9.53
C THR A 279 -17.35 -5.43 9.15
N GLY A 280 -16.56 -4.65 8.39
CA GLY A 280 -17.00 -3.39 7.72
C GLY A 280 -17.51 -2.26 8.63
N GLU A 281 -17.17 -1.00 8.31
CA GLU A 281 -17.58 0.32 8.91
C GLU A 281 -17.80 0.50 10.44
N GLU A 282 -18.30 -0.49 11.19
CA GLU A 282 -18.45 -0.51 12.64
C GLU A 282 -17.11 -0.54 13.40
N ALA A 283 -16.01 -0.89 12.73
CA ALA A 283 -14.70 -1.13 13.33
C ALA A 283 -14.04 0.09 14.01
N TRP A 284 -14.58 1.30 13.87
CA TRP A 284 -14.05 2.49 14.55
C TRP A 284 -14.86 2.91 15.77
N SER A 285 -16.18 2.69 15.78
CA SER A 285 -17.06 3.10 16.88
C SER A 285 -17.09 2.07 18.02
N SER A 286 -16.87 0.78 17.71
CA SER A 286 -16.96 -0.33 18.68
C SER A 286 -15.61 -0.92 19.10
N ALA A 287 -14.52 -0.61 18.40
CA ALA A 287 -13.17 -1.08 18.78
C ALA A 287 -12.68 -0.51 20.13
N GLN A 288 -13.30 0.57 20.63
CA GLN A 288 -13.03 1.11 21.96
C GLN A 288 -13.84 0.41 23.08
N THR A 289 -14.87 -0.38 22.75
CA THR A 289 -15.84 -0.87 23.74
C THR A 289 -16.10 -2.38 23.71
N GLN A 290 -15.62 -3.13 22.71
CA GLN A 290 -15.78 -4.59 22.67
C GLN A 290 -14.60 -5.36 23.28
N PRO A 291 -14.85 -6.49 23.97
CA PRO A 291 -13.79 -7.29 24.54
C PRO A 291 -13.02 -8.04 23.44
N LEU A 292 -11.93 -7.44 22.94
CA LEU A 292 -10.88 -8.19 22.24
C LEU A 292 -10.51 -9.43 23.05
N ALA A 293 -10.47 -10.60 22.42
CA ALA A 293 -10.08 -11.85 23.08
C ALA A 293 -8.73 -11.65 23.82
N PRO A 294 -8.53 -12.22 25.02
CA PRO A 294 -7.35 -11.94 25.86
C PRO A 294 -6.01 -12.05 25.12
N ARG A 295 -5.90 -13.02 24.19
CA ARG A 295 -4.72 -13.21 23.35
C ARG A 295 -4.48 -12.03 22.41
N MET A 296 -5.52 -11.51 21.74
CA MET A 296 -5.40 -10.36 20.83
C MET A 296 -4.99 -9.08 21.56
N ARG A 297 -5.45 -8.88 22.80
CA ARG A 297 -5.02 -7.73 23.62
C ARG A 297 -3.54 -7.77 23.93
N LEU A 298 -3.02 -8.96 24.28
CA LEU A 298 -1.60 -9.15 24.55
C LEU A 298 -0.74 -8.90 23.31
N LEU A 299 -1.15 -9.42 22.15
CA LEU A 299 -0.43 -9.21 20.89
C LEU A 299 -0.47 -7.73 20.45
N TYR A 300 -1.62 -7.07 20.58
CA TYR A 300 -1.77 -5.66 20.23
C TYR A 300 -0.94 -4.76 21.15
N ALA A 301 -0.96 -5.01 22.46
CA ALA A 301 -0.13 -4.27 23.42
C ALA A 301 1.36 -4.44 23.13
N HIS A 302 1.81 -5.65 22.83
CA HIS A 302 3.22 -5.90 22.49
C HIS A 302 3.63 -5.20 21.19
N VAL A 303 2.77 -5.22 20.15
CA VAL A 303 3.04 -4.47 18.90
C VAL A 303 3.07 -2.96 19.15
N ALA A 304 2.21 -2.42 20.01
CA ALA A 304 2.21 -1.01 20.38
C ALA A 304 3.49 -0.63 21.13
N ASP A 305 3.91 -1.42 22.12
CA ASP A 305 5.16 -1.20 22.88
C ASP A 305 6.39 -1.21 21.96
N CYS A 306 6.42 -2.10 20.96
CA CYS A 306 7.49 -2.12 19.97
C CYS A 306 7.46 -0.94 18.97
N MET A 307 6.33 -0.25 18.82
CA MET A 307 6.18 0.89 17.91
C MET A 307 6.46 2.25 18.56
N ASP A 308 6.46 2.32 19.89
CA ASP A 308 6.75 3.54 20.66
C ASP A 308 8.26 3.78 20.89
N HIS A 309 9.13 3.00 20.23
CA HIS A 309 10.60 3.08 20.27
C HIS A 309 11.21 3.23 18.87
#